data_AF-A0A433P5Q0-F1
#
_entry.id   AF-A0A433P5Q0-F1
#
_cell.length_a   1.000
_cell.length_b   1.000
_cell.length_c   1.000
_cell.angle_alpha   90.00
_cell.angle_beta   90.00
_cell.angle_gamma   90.00
#
_symmetry.space_group_name_H-M   'P 1'
#
loop_
_entity.id
_entity.type
_entity.pdbx_description
1 polymer ?
#
loop_
_entity_poly.entity_id
_entity_poly.type
_entity_poly.pdbx_seq_one_letter_code
_entity_poly.pdbx_strand_id
1 'polypeptide(L)'
;MEGAKWNNDELQLTPEPSNKLALTQLRWIKKAGLDAVEAVDNQVPLPVYLNSDRSDLLFTIFVAANSNEKAMISQRAVAVITSF
;
A
#
# COMPACT_ATOMS: atom_id res chain seq x y z
N MET A 1 1.96 9.13 0.02
CA MET A 1 0.96 8.14 -0.43
C MET A 1 -0.07 8.88 -1.24
N GLU A 2 -0.40 8.41 -2.42
CA GLU A 2 -1.35 9.07 -3.32
C GLU A 2 -2.66 8.31 -3.39
N GLY A 3 -3.79 9.02 -3.34
CA GLY A 3 -5.14 8.45 -3.47
C GLY A 3 -5.70 7.75 -2.23
N ALA A 4 -4.95 7.73 -1.12
CA ALA A 4 -5.39 7.16 0.16
C ALA A 4 -4.68 7.81 1.35
N LYS A 5 -5.13 7.46 2.55
CA LYS A 5 -4.51 7.81 3.83
C LYS A 5 -4.27 6.54 4.66
N TRP A 6 -3.31 6.62 5.56
CA TRP A 6 -3.05 5.59 6.56
C TRP A 6 -3.74 5.96 7.87
N ASN A 7 -4.62 5.09 8.37
CA ASN A 7 -5.37 5.34 9.60
C ASN A 7 -5.74 4.02 10.29
N ASN A 8 -5.56 3.94 11.60
CA ASN A 8 -5.80 2.72 12.40
C ASN A 8 -5.13 1.47 11.82
N ASP A 9 -3.86 1.58 11.40
CA ASP A 9 -3.09 0.50 10.78
C ASP A 9 -3.68 -0.11 9.50
N GLU A 10 -4.58 0.63 8.86
CA GLU A 10 -5.21 0.24 7.60
C GLU A 10 -5.16 1.38 6.57
N LEU A 11 -5.21 0.95 5.31
CA LEU A 11 -5.38 1.83 4.17
C LEU A 11 -6.85 2.23 4.02
N GLN A 12 -7.12 3.53 4.01
CA GLN A 12 -8.46 4.10 3.84
C GLN A 12 -8.47 5.08 2.68
N LEU A 13 -9.59 5.13 1.95
CA LEU A 13 -9.76 6.11 0.89
C LEU A 13 -9.89 7.52 1.46
N THR A 14 -9.47 8.47 0.63
CA THR A 14 -9.44 9.87 1.01
C THR A 14 -9.65 10.75 -0.23
N PRO A 15 -10.26 11.93 -0.09
CA PRO A 15 -10.43 12.86 -1.21
C PRO A 15 -9.15 13.64 -1.54
N GLU A 16 -8.19 13.74 -0.61
CA GLU A 16 -6.92 14.42 -0.84
C GLU A 16 -6.05 13.65 -1.85
N PRO A 17 -5.39 14.35 -2.78
CA PRO A 17 -4.60 13.70 -3.82
C PRO A 17 -3.37 12.98 -3.26
N SER A 18 -2.77 13.53 -2.21
CA SER A 18 -1.58 12.98 -1.56
C SER A 18 -1.62 13.22 -0.05
N ASN A 19 -1.19 12.21 0.70
CA ASN A 19 -1.03 12.23 2.13
C ASN A 19 0.37 11.79 2.51
N LYS A 20 0.99 12.51 3.44
CA LYS A 20 2.30 12.15 3.97
C LYS A 20 2.14 10.97 4.92
N LEU A 21 2.91 9.92 4.67
CA LEU A 21 3.03 8.81 5.62
C LEU A 21 3.91 9.25 6.79
N ALA A 22 3.52 8.88 8.00
CA ALA A 22 4.40 8.98 9.16
C ALA A 22 5.63 8.06 8.97
N LEU A 23 6.63 8.19 9.85
CA LEU A 23 7.81 7.33 9.81
C LEU A 23 7.38 5.86 9.82
N THR A 24 7.74 5.15 8.76
CA THR A 24 7.34 3.75 8.53
C THR A 24 8.58 2.88 8.45
N GLN A 25 8.48 1.65 8.94
CA GLN A 25 9.57 0.67 8.92
C GLN A 25 9.18 -0.54 8.06
N LEU A 26 10.16 -1.06 7.32
CA LEU A 26 10.03 -2.27 6.54
C LEU A 26 10.97 -3.33 7.11
N ARG A 27 10.47 -4.56 7.24
CA ARG A 27 11.27 -5.70 7.70
C ARG A 27 11.08 -6.87 6.75
N TRP A 28 12.17 -7.37 6.20
CA TRP A 28 12.18 -8.59 5.39
C TRP A 28 12.09 -9.81 6.31
N ILE A 29 11.10 -10.67 6.06
CA ILE A 29 10.87 -11.89 6.82
C ILE A 29 10.89 -13.05 5.82
N LYS A 30 11.80 -14.01 6.02
CA LYS A 30 11.80 -15.23 5.22
C LYS A 30 10.63 -16.10 5.67
N LYS A 31 9.58 -16.19 4.86
CA LYS A 31 8.48 -17.14 5.08
C LYS A 31 8.94 -18.54 4.65
N ALA A 32 8.67 -19.56 5.46
CA ALA A 32 8.93 -20.96 5.14
C ALA A 32 7.60 -21.73 5.15
N GLY A 33 7.27 -22.44 4.07
CA GLY A 33 6.02 -23.23 3.98
C GLY A 33 4.81 -22.49 3.39
N LEU A 34 3.61 -23.03 3.64
CA LEU A 34 2.31 -22.56 3.11
C LEU A 34 1.93 -21.12 3.53
N ASP A 35 2.55 -20.58 4.59
CA ASP A 35 2.38 -19.20 5.07
C ASP A 35 2.80 -18.12 4.06
N ALA A 36 3.53 -18.51 3.01
CA ALA A 36 3.89 -17.63 1.89
C ALA A 36 2.67 -17.21 1.05
N VAL A 37 1.63 -18.05 0.98
CA VAL A 37 0.45 -17.86 0.12
C VAL A 37 -0.73 -17.24 0.87
N GLU A 38 -0.72 -17.28 2.22
CA GLU A 38 -1.67 -16.55 3.06
C GLU A 38 -1.31 -15.06 3.16
N ALA A 39 -1.20 -14.38 2.02
CA ALA A 39 -1.39 -12.94 1.96
C ALA A 39 -2.90 -12.67 2.18
N VAL A 40 -3.30 -12.88 3.43
CA VAL A 40 -4.36 -12.26 4.22
C VAL A 40 -5.52 -11.71 3.40
N ASP A 41 -6.70 -12.31 3.56
CA ASP A 41 -7.96 -11.98 2.87
C ASP A 41 -8.34 -10.47 2.88
N ASN A 42 -7.74 -9.68 3.78
CA ASN A 42 -7.92 -8.23 3.92
C ASN A 42 -6.73 -7.37 3.45
N GLN A 43 -5.73 -7.94 2.77
CA GLN A 43 -4.61 -7.17 2.24
C GLN A 43 -4.81 -6.80 0.77
N VAL A 44 -4.26 -5.64 0.41
CA VAL A 44 -4.17 -5.15 -0.97
C VAL A 44 -2.72 -4.96 -1.37
N PRO A 45 -2.36 -5.29 -2.63
CA PRO A 45 -1.06 -4.94 -3.16
C PRO A 45 -0.99 -3.42 -3.35
N LEU A 46 0.08 -2.82 -2.84
CA LEU A 46 0.34 -1.40 -2.95
C LEU A 46 1.72 -1.19 -3.60
N PRO A 47 1.78 -0.61 -4.81
CA PRO A 47 3.04 -0.33 -5.48
C PRO A 47 3.77 0.83 -4.80
N VAL A 48 5.10 0.69 -4.69
CA VAL A 48 6.00 1.73 -4.20
C VAL A 48 6.86 2.19 -5.37
N TYR A 49 6.61 3.41 -5.85
CA TYR A 49 7.36 4.03 -6.94
C TYR A 49 8.45 4.97 -6.43
N LEU A 50 9.50 5.13 -7.24
CA LEU A 50 10.59 6.06 -6.94
C LEU A 50 10.07 7.50 -6.76
N ASN A 51 9.25 7.97 -7.70
CA ASN A 51 8.74 9.35 -7.74
C ASN A 51 7.31 9.37 -8.35
N SER A 52 6.74 10.56 -8.52
CA SER A 52 5.36 10.77 -8.98
C SER A 52 5.11 10.46 -10.46
N ASP A 53 6.15 10.24 -11.28
CA ASP A 53 5.97 9.86 -12.69
C ASP A 53 5.57 8.38 -12.85
N ARG A 54 5.72 7.58 -11.79
CA ARG A 54 5.34 6.15 -11.71
C ARG A 54 6.02 5.26 -12.76
N SER A 55 7.16 5.67 -13.30
CA SER A 55 7.93 4.91 -14.29
C SER A 55 8.73 3.79 -13.63
N ASP A 56 9.30 4.06 -12.45
CA ASP A 56 10.18 3.13 -11.73
C ASP A 56 9.47 2.52 -10.51
N LEU A 57 8.99 1.28 -10.66
CA LEU A 57 8.46 0.48 -9.54
C LEU A 57 9.62 -0.12 -8.74
N LEU A 58 9.74 0.24 -7.46
CA LEU A 58 10.79 -0.26 -6.58
C LEU A 58 10.42 -1.64 -6.01
N PHE A 59 9.22 -1.75 -5.43
CA PHE A 59 8.68 -2.99 -4.88
C PHE A 59 7.17 -2.87 -4.62
N THR A 60 6.52 -3.99 -4.37
CA THR A 60 5.11 -4.05 -3.97
C THR A 60 5.02 -4.51 -2.52
N ILE A 61 4.24 -3.79 -1.71
CA ILE A 61 3.92 -4.20 -0.34
C ILE A 61 2.47 -4.65 -0.25
N PHE A 62 2.17 -5.49 0.73
CA PHE A 62 0.80 -5.90 1.04
C PHE A 62 0.40 -5.23 2.35
N VAL A 63 -0.66 -4.42 2.30
CA VAL A 63 -1.16 -3.67 3.45
C VAL A 63 -2.61 -4.00 3.71
N ALA A 64 -3.01 -3.98 4.98
CA ALA A 64 -4.41 -4.13 5.34
C ALA A 64 -5.21 -2.97 4.75
N ALA A 65 -6.36 -3.29 4.15
CA ALA A 65 -7.30 -2.30 3.65
C ALA A 65 -8.67 -2.56 4.29
N ASN A 66 -9.43 -1.48 4.47
CA ASN A 66 -10.82 -1.60 4.89
C ASN A 66 -11.58 -2.51 3.91
N SER A 67 -12.20 -3.58 4.41
CA SER A 67 -12.86 -4.59 3.56
C SER A 67 -13.93 -4.01 2.63
N ASN A 68 -14.60 -2.92 3.04
CA ASN A 68 -15.61 -2.26 2.21
C ASN A 68 -15.00 -1.45 1.06
N GLU A 69 -13.76 -0.98 1.21
CA GLU A 69 -13.07 -0.10 0.25
C GLU A 69 -12.03 -0.84 -0.59
N LYS A 70 -11.75 -2.12 -0.28
CA LYS A 70 -10.71 -2.94 -0.92
C LYS A 70 -10.76 -2.88 -2.46
N ALA A 71 -11.95 -3.08 -3.03
CA ALA A 71 -12.13 -3.04 -4.49
C ALA A 71 -11.88 -1.64 -5.07
N MET A 72 -12.30 -0.60 -4.36
CA MET A 72 -12.15 0.79 -4.80
C MET A 72 -10.70 1.28 -4.70
N ILE A 73 -9.93 0.79 -3.72
CA ILE A 73 -8.50 1.09 -3.58
C ILE A 73 -7.74 0.64 -4.82
N SER A 74 -8.00 -0.58 -5.30
CA SER A 74 -7.40 -1.08 -6.54
C SER A 74 -7.78 -0.24 -7.76
N GLN A 75 -9.04 0.20 -7.85
CA GLN A 75 -9.52 1.04 -8.96
C GLN A 75 -8.95 2.46 -8.94
N ARG A 76 -8.63 3.01 -7.76
CA ARG A 76 -8.07 4.36 -7.60
C ARG A 76 -6.57 4.44 -7.82
N ALA A 77 -5.91 3.33 -8.18
CA ALA A 77 -4.48 3.26 -8.44
C ALA A 77 -3.65 3.91 -7.31
N VAL A 78 -4.00 3.57 -6.06
CA VAL A 78 -3.31 4.06 -4.86
C VAL A 78 -1.85 3.60 -4.91
N ALA A 79 -0.93 4.47 -4.50
CA ALA A 79 0.50 4.18 -4.54
C ALA A 79 1.28 4.89 -3.43
N VAL A 80 2.47 4.38 -3.12
CA VAL A 80 3.47 5.09 -2.30
C VAL A 80 4.52 5.68 -3.23
N ILE A 81 4.87 6.94 -2.99
CA ILE A 81 5.90 7.66 -3.71
C ILE A 81 7.03 7.98 -2.74
N THR A 82 8.28 7.66 -3.09
CA THR A 82 9.42 7.83 -2.17
C THR A 82 10.07 9.23 -2.23
N SER A 83 10.09 9.86 -3.40
CA SER A 83 10.62 11.22 -3.59
C SER A 83 9.47 12.18 -3.89
N PHE A 84 9.41 13.27 -3.12
CA PHE A 84 8.62 14.45 -3.47
C PHE A 84 9.46 15.45 -4.26
#